data_AF-A0A7V8NUL0-F1
#
_entry.id   AF-A0A7V8NUL0-F1
#
_cell.length_a   1.000
_cell.length_b   1.000
_cell.length_c   1.000
_cell.angle_alpha   90.00
_cell.angle_beta   90.00
_cell.angle_gamma   90.00
#
_symmetry.space_group_name_H-M   'P 1'
#
loop_
_entity.id
_entity.type
_entity.pdbx_description
1 polymer ?
#
loop_
_entity_poly.entity_id
_entity_poly.type
_entity_poly.pdbx_seq_one_letter_code
_entity_poly.pdbx_strand_id
1 'polypeptide(L)'
;KKNDKRIEAVLIAGYSEAERAKGEKGVAKGRVIADSQNFARDLINEPSNKLTPSILAQKAEAMAKAAGLSVEILDEKKIADLKMGALLSVAQGSTEPPRMIVITYNPPSAKPGAPVIGLIGKAVTFDTGGISIKPSEGMEKMKYDMAGGATMIGVMRALATLKPAVKVICVVPATENMPGGRAQKPGDIQTAMSGKTIEVLNTDAEGRLILADGVHYAKQLGATHLIDAATLTGAIVVALAGVNVGVFGSDRAFTDKLLSSAKAAGEKMWPMPVDEEYRDFIKGTVADIQNISSGKGGGATIGAMFIKEFTGDSPWIHLDIAGTAWNDDAKPWLAKGPTGVGLRTLVHLIMSY
;
A
#
# COMPACT_ATOMS: atom_id res chain seq x y z
N LYS A 1 -29.11 16.43 9.68
CA LYS A 1 -28.21 16.66 8.52
C LYS A 1 -28.53 18.03 7.93
N LYS A 2 -27.71 19.05 8.20
CA LYS A 2 -27.93 20.42 7.70
C LYS A 2 -27.33 20.48 6.28
N ASN A 3 -28.18 20.74 5.28
CA ASN A 3 -27.87 20.91 3.85
C ASN A 3 -27.43 19.67 3.08
N ASP A 4 -28.41 18.89 2.61
CA ASP A 4 -28.22 17.88 1.55
C ASP A 4 -28.07 18.57 0.18
N LYS A 5 -27.02 19.39 0.03
CA LYS A 5 -26.69 20.02 -1.26
C LYS A 5 -26.08 18.96 -2.16
N ARG A 6 -26.90 18.34 -3.00
CA ARG A 6 -26.46 17.40 -4.03
C ARG A 6 -26.04 18.18 -5.27
N ILE A 7 -24.86 17.85 -5.80
CA ILE A 7 -24.44 18.34 -7.12
C ILE A 7 -25.16 17.47 -8.16
N GLU A 8 -26.10 18.07 -8.90
CA GLU A 8 -26.86 17.35 -9.95
C GLU A 8 -26.12 17.30 -11.28
N ALA A 9 -25.38 18.36 -11.61
CA ALA A 9 -24.59 18.45 -12.83
C ALA A 9 -23.31 19.25 -12.59
N VAL A 10 -22.25 18.88 -13.31
CA VAL A 10 -21.01 19.65 -13.43
C VAL A 10 -20.79 19.91 -14.91
N LEU A 11 -20.76 21.18 -15.29
CA LEU A 11 -20.44 21.63 -16.64
C LEU A 11 -18.99 22.11 -16.62
N ILE A 12 -18.17 21.55 -17.52
CA ILE A 12 -16.80 22.00 -17.69
C ILE A 12 -16.77 22.85 -18.96
N ALA A 13 -16.62 24.15 -18.76
CA ALA A 13 -16.38 25.10 -19.86
C ALA A 13 -14.88 25.13 -20.22
N GLY A 14 -14.55 25.55 -21.43
CA GLY A 14 -13.16 25.92 -21.77
C GLY A 14 -12.42 24.99 -22.73
N TYR A 15 -13.11 24.21 -23.57
CA TYR A 15 -12.51 23.62 -24.77
C TYR A 15 -13.28 24.08 -26.01
N SER A 16 -12.54 24.38 -27.07
CA SER A 16 -13.12 24.66 -28.40
C SER A 16 -13.89 23.43 -28.91
N GLU A 17 -14.77 23.60 -29.89
CA GLU A 17 -15.47 22.46 -30.51
C GLU A 17 -14.47 21.43 -31.09
N ALA A 18 -13.33 21.90 -31.60
CA ALA A 18 -12.22 21.06 -32.05
C ALA A 18 -11.58 20.22 -30.93
N GLU A 19 -11.65 20.68 -29.67
CA GLU A 19 -11.08 19.99 -28.50
C GLU A 19 -12.11 19.20 -27.71
N ARG A 20 -13.40 19.28 -28.07
CA ARG A 20 -14.51 18.65 -27.33
C ARG A 20 -14.26 17.16 -27.06
N ALA A 21 -13.88 16.40 -28.08
CA ALA A 21 -13.62 14.96 -27.93
C ALA A 21 -12.45 14.66 -26.97
N LYS A 22 -11.42 15.53 -26.95
CA LYS A 22 -10.29 15.41 -26.02
C LYS A 22 -10.71 15.77 -24.59
N GLY A 23 -11.51 16.83 -24.44
CA GLY A 23 -12.13 17.24 -23.18
C GLY A 23 -12.99 16.12 -22.58
N GLU A 24 -13.94 15.58 -23.36
CA GLU A 24 -14.83 14.50 -22.93
C GLU A 24 -14.07 13.23 -22.51
N LYS A 25 -13.02 12.85 -23.25
CA LYS A 25 -12.11 11.76 -22.84
C LYS A 25 -11.39 12.06 -21.53
N GLY A 26 -10.92 13.30 -21.35
CA GLY A 26 -10.30 13.76 -20.11
C GLY A 26 -11.24 13.66 -18.92
N VAL A 27 -12.50 14.10 -19.09
CA VAL A 27 -13.56 14.00 -18.06
C VAL A 27 -13.88 12.55 -17.71
N ALA A 28 -14.05 11.70 -18.71
CA ALA A 28 -14.30 10.28 -18.50
C ALA A 28 -13.16 9.62 -17.71
N LYS A 29 -11.91 9.89 -18.08
CA LYS A 29 -10.72 9.41 -17.34
C LYS A 29 -10.70 9.96 -15.90
N GLY A 30 -10.95 11.25 -15.73
CA GLY A 30 -11.00 11.89 -14.41
C GLY A 30 -12.05 11.27 -13.49
N ARG A 31 -13.25 10.97 -14.03
CA ARG A 31 -14.33 10.29 -13.29
C ARG A 31 -13.91 8.91 -12.82
N VAL A 32 -13.34 8.08 -13.70
CA VAL A 32 -12.85 6.74 -13.34
C VAL A 32 -11.83 6.80 -12.20
N ILE A 33 -10.90 7.74 -12.26
CA ILE A 33 -9.87 7.93 -11.22
C ILE A 33 -10.52 8.40 -9.91
N ALA A 34 -11.39 9.40 -9.95
CA ALA A 34 -12.05 9.95 -8.77
C ALA A 34 -12.96 8.93 -8.09
N ASP A 35 -13.74 8.17 -8.85
CA ASP A 35 -14.58 7.11 -8.32
C ASP A 35 -13.75 6.01 -7.66
N SER A 36 -12.62 5.65 -8.28
CA SER A 36 -11.69 4.64 -7.74
C SER A 36 -10.99 5.12 -6.47
N GLN A 37 -10.64 6.40 -6.41
CA GLN A 37 -10.13 7.05 -5.19
C GLN A 37 -11.18 7.09 -4.09
N ASN A 38 -12.44 7.40 -4.42
CA ASN A 38 -13.53 7.36 -3.45
C ASN A 38 -13.78 5.95 -2.93
N PHE A 39 -13.69 4.92 -3.77
CA PHE A 39 -13.77 3.54 -3.31
C PHE A 39 -12.65 3.19 -2.32
N ALA A 40 -11.41 3.56 -2.60
CA ALA A 40 -10.31 3.37 -1.65
C ALA A 40 -10.57 4.13 -0.34
N ARG A 41 -11.05 5.38 -0.43
CA ARG A 41 -11.40 6.21 0.73
C ARG A 41 -12.53 5.60 1.55
N ASP A 42 -13.54 5.03 0.92
CA ASP A 42 -14.65 4.36 1.60
C ASP A 42 -14.13 3.18 2.40
N LEU A 43 -13.27 2.33 1.82
CA LEU A 43 -12.62 1.25 2.56
C LEU A 43 -11.85 1.79 3.78
N ILE A 44 -10.99 2.79 3.60
CA ILE A 44 -10.16 3.33 4.69
C ILE A 44 -11.00 3.99 5.79
N ASN A 45 -12.17 4.52 5.44
CA ASN A 45 -13.02 5.23 6.39
C ASN A 45 -13.81 4.29 7.29
N GLU A 46 -14.08 3.04 6.86
CA GLU A 46 -14.83 2.07 7.65
C GLU A 46 -14.14 1.79 9.00
N PRO A 47 -14.91 1.63 10.10
CA PRO A 47 -14.33 1.20 11.36
C PRO A 47 -13.86 -0.26 11.25
N SER A 48 -12.78 -0.60 11.96
CA SER A 48 -12.12 -1.91 11.86
C SER A 48 -13.04 -3.10 12.16
N ASN A 49 -13.98 -2.96 13.09
CA ASN A 49 -14.98 -3.98 13.40
C ASN A 49 -15.99 -4.24 12.26
N LYS A 50 -16.03 -3.40 11.22
CA LYS A 50 -16.85 -3.54 10.01
C LYS A 50 -16.01 -3.78 8.75
N LEU A 51 -14.69 -3.67 8.85
CA LEU A 51 -13.75 -3.90 7.77
C LEU A 51 -12.55 -4.70 8.26
N THR A 52 -12.82 -5.93 8.70
CA THR A 52 -11.78 -6.91 9.04
C THR A 52 -11.00 -7.35 7.79
N PRO A 53 -9.85 -8.04 7.91
CA PRO A 53 -9.13 -8.61 6.77
C PRO A 53 -10.00 -9.50 5.90
N SER A 54 -10.88 -10.32 6.50
CA SER A 54 -11.84 -11.15 5.76
C SER A 54 -12.83 -10.31 4.95
N ILE A 55 -13.38 -9.24 5.56
CA ILE A 55 -14.33 -8.34 4.88
C ILE A 55 -13.63 -7.52 3.79
N LEU A 56 -12.40 -7.06 4.03
CA LEU A 56 -11.58 -6.37 3.03
C LEU A 56 -11.35 -7.29 1.82
N ALA A 57 -10.99 -8.56 2.05
CA ALA A 57 -10.82 -9.55 1.00
C ALA A 57 -12.11 -9.80 0.20
N GLN A 58 -13.25 -9.93 0.87
CA GLN A 58 -14.56 -10.06 0.21
C GLN A 58 -14.90 -8.85 -0.66
N LYS A 59 -14.69 -7.63 -0.15
CA LYS A 59 -14.92 -6.39 -0.92
C LYS A 59 -13.98 -6.27 -2.11
N ALA A 60 -12.71 -6.65 -1.95
CA ALA A 60 -11.73 -6.67 -3.02
C ALA A 60 -12.09 -7.69 -4.11
N GLU A 61 -12.52 -8.90 -3.72
CA GLU A 61 -12.98 -9.94 -4.62
C GLU A 61 -14.23 -9.50 -5.40
N ALA A 62 -15.23 -8.94 -4.72
CA ALA A 62 -16.44 -8.43 -5.35
C ALA A 62 -16.12 -7.32 -6.37
N MET A 63 -15.25 -6.37 -6.01
CA MET A 63 -14.78 -5.32 -6.91
C MET A 63 -14.07 -5.92 -8.14
N ALA A 64 -13.12 -6.84 -7.93
CA ALA A 64 -12.34 -7.42 -9.00
C ALA A 64 -13.22 -8.21 -9.98
N LYS A 65 -14.14 -9.05 -9.47
CA LYS A 65 -15.09 -9.80 -10.30
C LYS A 65 -15.99 -8.86 -11.11
N ALA A 66 -16.55 -7.83 -10.48
CA ALA A 66 -17.38 -6.84 -11.16
C ALA A 66 -16.61 -6.05 -12.24
N ALA A 67 -15.31 -5.86 -12.04
CA ALA A 67 -14.42 -5.18 -12.97
C ALA A 67 -13.83 -6.12 -14.06
N GLY A 68 -14.12 -7.42 -14.02
CA GLY A 68 -13.56 -8.41 -14.95
C GLY A 68 -12.07 -8.68 -14.74
N LEU A 69 -11.56 -8.48 -13.53
CA LEU A 69 -10.18 -8.79 -13.13
C LEU A 69 -10.07 -10.21 -12.59
N SER A 70 -8.90 -10.82 -12.74
CA SER A 70 -8.58 -12.07 -12.05
C SER A 70 -8.31 -11.78 -10.58
N VAL A 71 -8.86 -12.60 -9.68
CA VAL A 71 -8.67 -12.46 -8.24
C VAL A 71 -8.50 -13.81 -7.57
N GLU A 72 -7.55 -13.89 -6.64
CA GLU A 72 -7.32 -15.03 -5.76
C GLU A 72 -7.20 -14.50 -4.32
N ILE A 73 -7.88 -15.16 -3.39
CA ILE A 73 -7.82 -14.84 -1.95
C ILE A 73 -7.20 -16.04 -1.26
N LEU A 74 -6.01 -15.87 -0.67
CA LEU A 74 -5.39 -16.91 0.15
C LEU A 74 -5.89 -16.77 1.59
N ASP A 75 -6.42 -17.87 2.13
CA ASP A 75 -6.79 -18.01 3.52
C ASP A 75 -5.57 -18.34 4.40
N GLU A 76 -5.76 -18.42 5.72
CA GLU A 76 -4.69 -18.69 6.67
C GLU A 76 -3.95 -20.02 6.41
N LYS A 77 -4.67 -21.03 5.88
CA LYS A 77 -4.09 -22.33 5.58
C LYS A 77 -3.15 -22.23 4.39
N LYS A 78 -3.59 -21.59 3.31
CA LYS A 78 -2.76 -21.40 2.12
C LYS A 78 -1.56 -20.49 2.39
N ILE A 79 -1.73 -19.47 3.24
CA ILE A 79 -0.65 -18.61 3.74
C ILE A 79 0.40 -19.45 4.51
N ALA A 80 -0.04 -20.37 5.37
CA ALA A 80 0.84 -21.29 6.09
C ALA A 80 1.55 -22.30 5.17
N ASP A 81 0.84 -22.88 4.21
CA ASP A 81 1.41 -23.80 3.21
C ASP A 81 2.52 -23.11 2.38
N LEU A 82 2.35 -21.81 2.12
CA LEU A 82 3.35 -20.97 1.43
C LEU A 82 4.46 -20.46 2.36
N LYS A 83 4.44 -20.81 3.65
CA LYS A 83 5.45 -20.43 4.65
C LYS A 83 5.61 -18.92 4.84
N MET A 84 4.50 -18.17 4.73
CA MET A 84 4.48 -16.73 4.98
C MET A 84 4.52 -16.42 6.49
N GLY A 85 5.64 -16.77 7.12
CA GLY A 85 5.79 -16.70 8.58
C GLY A 85 5.82 -15.27 9.13
N ALA A 86 6.22 -14.27 8.34
CA ALA A 86 6.22 -12.88 8.78
C ALA A 86 4.79 -12.30 8.83
N LEU A 87 3.92 -12.68 7.89
CA LEU A 87 2.49 -12.36 7.95
C LEU A 87 1.79 -13.10 9.10
N LEU A 88 2.02 -14.40 9.24
CA LEU A 88 1.40 -15.22 10.28
C LEU A 88 1.78 -14.76 11.69
N SER A 89 3.02 -14.33 11.89
CA SER A 89 3.49 -13.87 13.20
C SER A 89 2.79 -12.61 13.68
N VAL A 90 2.38 -11.72 12.76
CA VAL A 90 1.59 -10.53 13.11
C VAL A 90 0.15 -10.95 13.42
N ALA A 91 -0.43 -11.82 12.59
CA ALA A 91 -1.84 -12.18 12.67
C ALA A 91 -2.23 -13.00 13.91
N GLN A 92 -1.32 -13.83 14.43
CA GLN A 92 -1.61 -14.77 15.53
C GLN A 92 -2.10 -14.12 16.84
N GLY A 93 -1.88 -12.81 17.01
CA GLY A 93 -2.40 -12.04 18.15
C GLY A 93 -3.91 -11.80 18.10
N SER A 94 -4.51 -11.77 16.90
CA SER A 94 -5.96 -11.60 16.73
C SER A 94 -6.69 -12.94 16.63
N THR A 95 -8.00 -12.90 16.85
CA THR A 95 -8.93 -13.98 16.49
C THR A 95 -9.36 -13.92 15.03
N GLU A 96 -9.19 -12.77 14.38
CA GLU A 96 -9.53 -12.57 12.98
C GLU A 96 -8.38 -13.08 12.09
N PRO A 97 -8.66 -13.98 11.13
CA PRO A 97 -7.60 -14.61 10.35
C PRO A 97 -7.01 -13.67 9.28
N PRO A 98 -5.72 -13.83 8.93
CA PRO A 98 -5.10 -13.05 7.87
C PRO A 98 -5.63 -13.46 6.48
N ARG A 99 -5.47 -12.57 5.50
CA ARG A 99 -5.76 -12.82 4.09
C ARG A 99 -4.61 -12.31 3.24
N MET A 100 -4.30 -13.01 2.15
CA MET A 100 -3.49 -12.46 1.07
C MET A 100 -4.39 -12.27 -0.14
N ILE A 101 -4.62 -11.01 -0.51
CA ILE A 101 -5.48 -10.65 -1.65
C ILE A 101 -4.57 -10.47 -2.87
N VAL A 102 -4.84 -11.23 -3.94
CA VAL A 102 -4.11 -11.11 -5.21
C VAL A 102 -5.08 -10.72 -6.32
N ILE A 103 -4.87 -9.57 -6.95
CA ILE A 103 -5.67 -9.11 -8.09
C ILE A 103 -4.76 -8.93 -9.29
N THR A 104 -5.08 -9.53 -10.42
CA THR A 104 -4.27 -9.43 -11.64
C THR A 104 -5.06 -8.81 -12.78
N TYR A 105 -4.47 -7.78 -13.39
CA TYR A 105 -4.87 -7.25 -14.70
C TYR A 105 -3.92 -7.79 -15.76
N ASN A 106 -4.46 -8.50 -16.75
CA ASN A 106 -3.74 -8.92 -17.94
C ASN A 106 -4.18 -8.04 -19.12
N PRO A 107 -3.27 -7.29 -19.76
CA PRO A 107 -3.62 -6.53 -20.95
C PRO A 107 -3.95 -7.48 -22.12
N PRO A 108 -4.88 -7.12 -23.02
CA PRO A 108 -5.18 -7.92 -24.21
C PRO A 108 -3.95 -8.16 -25.11
N SER A 109 -3.02 -7.22 -25.12
CA SER A 109 -1.77 -7.30 -25.89
C SER A 109 -0.62 -6.68 -25.08
N ALA A 110 0.10 -7.50 -24.32
CA ALA A 110 1.35 -7.08 -23.69
C ALA A 110 2.46 -7.01 -24.75
N LYS A 111 3.25 -5.93 -24.77
CA LYS A 111 4.47 -5.90 -25.58
C LYS A 111 5.48 -6.93 -25.02
N PRO A 112 6.16 -7.73 -25.86
CA PRO A 112 7.26 -8.57 -25.39
C PRO A 112 8.31 -7.75 -24.62
N GLY A 113 8.74 -8.25 -23.48
CA GLY A 113 9.70 -7.55 -22.62
C GLY A 113 9.14 -6.35 -21.85
N ALA A 114 7.83 -6.06 -21.93
CA ALA A 114 7.21 -5.06 -21.06
C ALA A 114 7.37 -5.46 -19.59
N PRO A 115 7.55 -4.47 -18.67
CA PRO A 115 7.63 -4.77 -17.26
C PRO A 115 6.32 -5.39 -16.76
N VAL A 116 6.39 -6.18 -15.69
CA VAL A 116 5.22 -6.61 -14.93
C VAL A 116 5.22 -5.81 -13.65
N ILE A 117 4.24 -4.92 -13.49
CA ILE A 117 4.18 -4.03 -12.34
C ILE A 117 3.53 -4.77 -11.16
N GLY A 118 4.29 -4.95 -10.09
CA GLY A 118 3.79 -5.40 -8.80
C GLY A 118 3.35 -4.20 -7.96
N LEU A 119 2.10 -4.17 -7.52
CA LEU A 119 1.57 -3.21 -6.56
C LEU A 119 1.34 -3.91 -5.23
N ILE A 120 2.08 -3.54 -4.19
CA ILE A 120 2.00 -4.19 -2.89
C ILE A 120 1.46 -3.20 -1.87
N GLY A 121 0.47 -3.58 -1.06
CA GLY A 121 -0.14 -2.65 -0.11
C GLY A 121 -0.25 -3.23 1.29
N LYS A 122 0.31 -2.52 2.29
CA LYS A 122 0.08 -2.85 3.70
C LYS A 122 -1.41 -2.74 4.01
N ALA A 123 -2.01 -3.82 4.53
CA ALA A 123 -3.41 -3.84 4.96
C ALA A 123 -3.58 -4.29 6.42
N VAL A 124 -3.02 -3.54 7.37
CA VAL A 124 -3.31 -3.76 8.78
C VAL A 124 -4.66 -3.10 9.10
N THR A 125 -5.74 -3.87 9.20
CA THR A 125 -7.11 -3.31 9.34
C THR A 125 -7.35 -2.67 10.70
N PHE A 126 -6.55 -3.03 11.70
CA PHE A 126 -6.39 -2.29 12.93
C PHE A 126 -5.04 -2.60 13.56
N ASP A 127 -4.36 -1.57 14.04
CA ASP A 127 -3.03 -1.68 14.65
C ASP A 127 -3.02 -1.13 16.08
N THR A 128 -2.96 -2.01 17.07
CA THR A 128 -2.74 -1.63 18.47
C THR A 128 -1.25 -1.54 18.82
N GLY A 129 -0.37 -1.97 17.92
CA GLY A 129 1.04 -2.26 18.15
C GLY A 129 1.38 -3.62 18.74
N GLY A 130 0.38 -4.49 18.95
CA GLY A 130 0.60 -5.80 19.57
C GLY A 130 1.03 -5.70 21.05
N ILE A 131 2.04 -6.48 21.46
CA ILE A 131 2.62 -6.45 22.82
C ILE A 131 3.34 -5.14 23.10
N SER A 132 4.01 -4.58 22.10
CA SER A 132 4.55 -3.21 22.09
C SER A 132 3.42 -2.19 21.90
N ILE A 133 2.48 -2.18 22.84
CA ILE A 133 1.20 -1.48 22.72
C ILE A 133 1.36 0.03 22.51
N LYS A 134 0.61 0.57 21.54
CA LYS A 134 0.53 2.02 21.32
C LYS A 134 -0.15 2.71 22.53
N PRO A 135 0.16 3.98 22.79
CA PRO A 135 -0.65 4.81 23.69
C PRO A 135 -2.10 4.92 23.21
N SER A 136 -3.04 5.16 24.14
CA SER A 136 -4.46 5.32 23.79
C SER A 136 -4.74 6.52 22.90
N GLU A 137 -3.97 7.60 23.02
CA GLU A 137 -4.14 8.82 22.24
C GLU A 137 -3.91 8.56 20.75
N GLY A 138 -4.97 8.77 19.94
CA GLY A 138 -4.91 8.60 18.49
C GLY A 138 -4.99 7.16 17.99
N MET A 139 -5.05 6.16 18.89
CA MET A 139 -5.16 4.74 18.50
C MET A 139 -6.44 4.45 17.71
N GLU A 140 -7.53 5.20 17.95
CA GLU A 140 -8.78 5.06 17.19
C GLU A 140 -8.62 5.34 15.68
N LYS A 141 -7.57 6.09 15.32
CA LYS A 141 -7.21 6.36 13.93
C LYS A 141 -6.55 5.17 13.23
N MET A 142 -6.02 4.20 13.97
CA MET A 142 -5.30 3.04 13.41
C MET A 142 -6.20 2.09 12.59
N LYS A 143 -7.50 2.37 12.49
CA LYS A 143 -8.37 1.78 11.46
C LYS A 143 -7.91 2.08 10.02
N TYR A 144 -7.18 3.18 9.80
CA TYR A 144 -6.68 3.52 8.47
C TYR A 144 -5.34 2.87 8.13
N ASP A 145 -4.79 2.02 9.01
CA ASP A 145 -3.47 1.42 8.82
C ASP A 145 -3.41 0.36 7.69
N MET A 146 -4.51 0.28 6.94
CA MET A 146 -4.70 -0.48 5.73
C MET A 146 -4.77 0.37 4.45
N ALA A 147 -4.47 1.67 4.54
CA ALA A 147 -4.60 2.61 3.43
C ALA A 147 -3.71 2.26 2.23
N GLY A 148 -2.56 1.63 2.44
CA GLY A 148 -1.71 1.13 1.38
C GLY A 148 -2.43 0.09 0.52
N GLY A 149 -2.96 -0.96 1.17
CA GLY A 149 -3.76 -2.00 0.53
C GLY A 149 -5.02 -1.47 -0.17
N ALA A 150 -5.79 -0.62 0.51
CA ALA A 150 -6.98 0.01 -0.08
C ALA A 150 -6.66 0.81 -1.35
N THR A 151 -5.55 1.54 -1.33
CA THR A 151 -5.07 2.32 -2.46
C THR A 151 -4.72 1.42 -3.64
N MET A 152 -3.99 0.33 -3.43
CA MET A 152 -3.64 -0.61 -4.51
C MET A 152 -4.88 -1.30 -5.10
N ILE A 153 -5.85 -1.69 -4.28
CA ILE A 153 -7.13 -2.23 -4.75
C ILE A 153 -7.89 -1.19 -5.58
N GLY A 154 -7.91 0.08 -5.14
CA GLY A 154 -8.49 1.18 -5.89
C GLY A 154 -7.79 1.45 -7.22
N VAL A 155 -6.46 1.34 -7.28
CA VAL A 155 -5.70 1.43 -8.54
C VAL A 155 -6.17 0.34 -9.51
N MET A 156 -6.26 -0.91 -9.06
CA MET A 156 -6.74 -2.01 -9.91
C MET A 156 -8.13 -1.75 -10.48
N ARG A 157 -9.05 -1.19 -9.67
CA ARG A 157 -10.39 -0.78 -10.13
C ARG A 157 -10.31 0.23 -11.30
N ALA A 158 -9.44 1.23 -11.21
CA ALA A 158 -9.25 2.20 -12.28
C ALA A 158 -8.66 1.54 -13.53
N LEU A 159 -7.65 0.68 -13.37
CA LEU A 159 -6.96 0.02 -14.48
C LEU A 159 -7.86 -0.93 -15.28
N ALA A 160 -8.82 -1.60 -14.63
CA ALA A 160 -9.80 -2.43 -15.32
C ALA A 160 -10.60 -1.65 -16.38
N THR A 161 -10.86 -0.37 -16.12
CA THR A 161 -11.57 0.51 -17.05
C THR A 161 -10.63 1.20 -18.04
N LEU A 162 -9.47 1.68 -17.56
CA LEU A 162 -8.52 2.45 -18.38
C LEU A 162 -7.65 1.59 -19.29
N LYS A 163 -7.54 0.29 -18.99
CA LYS A 163 -6.91 -0.76 -19.81
C LYS A 163 -5.49 -0.39 -20.29
N PRO A 164 -4.52 -0.21 -19.38
CA PRO A 164 -3.13 0.03 -19.78
C PRO A 164 -2.57 -1.16 -20.58
N ALA A 165 -1.48 -0.93 -21.32
CA ALA A 165 -0.83 -1.96 -22.15
C ALA A 165 0.15 -2.87 -21.38
N VAL A 166 0.17 -2.77 -20.05
CA VAL A 166 1.12 -3.45 -19.17
C VAL A 166 0.40 -4.35 -18.16
N LYS A 167 1.00 -5.50 -17.83
CA LYS A 167 0.47 -6.41 -16.81
C LYS A 167 0.69 -5.82 -15.42
N VAL A 168 -0.33 -5.92 -14.57
CA VAL A 168 -0.27 -5.43 -13.19
C VAL A 168 -0.75 -6.54 -12.24
N ILE A 169 0.06 -6.83 -11.23
CA ILE A 169 -0.23 -7.79 -10.16
C ILE A 169 -0.30 -7.01 -8.86
N CYS A 170 -1.46 -6.99 -8.23
CA CYS A 170 -1.68 -6.37 -6.93
C CYS A 170 -1.67 -7.44 -5.85
N VAL A 171 -0.87 -7.24 -4.80
CA VAL A 171 -0.72 -8.15 -3.66
C VAL A 171 -0.95 -7.36 -2.37
N VAL A 172 -1.96 -7.75 -1.59
CA VAL A 172 -2.32 -7.06 -0.34
C VAL A 172 -2.35 -8.07 0.80
N PRO A 173 -1.27 -8.17 1.59
CA PRO A 173 -1.29 -8.89 2.86
C PRO A 173 -2.14 -8.11 3.86
N ALA A 174 -3.19 -8.76 4.37
CA ALA A 174 -4.18 -8.16 5.26
C ALA A 174 -4.26 -8.92 6.59
N THR A 175 -4.23 -8.19 7.71
CA THR A 175 -4.30 -8.73 9.07
C THR A 175 -4.75 -7.66 10.05
N GLU A 176 -5.04 -8.03 11.30
CA GLU A 176 -4.95 -7.11 12.43
C GLU A 176 -3.60 -7.30 13.15
N ASN A 177 -3.18 -6.30 13.92
CA ASN A 177 -2.07 -6.40 14.87
C ASN A 177 -2.62 -6.13 16.29
N MET A 178 -2.78 -7.18 17.07
CA MET A 178 -3.49 -7.17 18.36
C MET A 178 -2.63 -7.81 19.46
N PRO A 179 -2.67 -7.33 20.72
CA PRO A 179 -2.17 -8.09 21.85
C PRO A 179 -3.06 -9.31 22.07
N GLY A 180 -2.47 -10.38 22.59
CA GLY A 180 -3.20 -11.61 22.92
C GLY A 180 -2.26 -12.66 23.48
N GLY A 181 -2.81 -13.73 24.07
CA GLY A 181 -2.00 -14.81 24.65
C GLY A 181 -1.14 -15.58 23.64
N ARG A 182 -1.40 -15.40 22.33
CA ARG A 182 -0.62 -15.95 21.21
C ARG A 182 0.12 -14.88 20.40
N ALA A 183 0.10 -13.62 20.82
CA ALA A 183 0.73 -12.56 20.06
C ALA A 183 2.24 -12.77 19.97
N GLN A 184 2.81 -12.23 18.89
CA GLN A 184 4.26 -12.09 18.77
C GLN A 184 4.81 -11.28 19.94
N LYS A 185 6.04 -11.60 20.34
CA LYS A 185 6.73 -10.96 21.47
C LYS A 185 8.04 -10.34 20.99
N PRO A 186 8.47 -9.21 21.60
CA PRO A 186 9.85 -8.77 21.48
C PRO A 186 10.83 -9.90 21.84
N GLY A 187 11.83 -10.13 20.98
CA GLY A 187 12.79 -11.22 21.03
C GLY A 187 12.41 -12.46 20.21
N ASP A 188 11.20 -12.56 19.66
CA ASP A 188 10.85 -13.68 18.78
C ASP A 188 11.62 -13.58 17.45
N ILE A 189 12.09 -14.73 16.95
CA ILE A 189 12.66 -14.85 15.61
C ILE A 189 11.63 -15.49 14.68
N GLN A 190 11.33 -14.82 13.57
CA GLN A 190 10.39 -15.29 12.55
C GLN A 190 11.13 -15.62 11.26
N THR A 191 10.62 -16.60 10.50
CA THR A 191 11.13 -16.90 9.16
C THR A 191 10.13 -16.41 8.13
N ALA A 192 10.54 -15.46 7.29
CA ALA A 192 9.72 -14.97 6.20
C ALA A 192 9.58 -16.03 5.09
N MET A 193 8.64 -15.82 4.17
CA MET A 193 8.43 -16.63 2.97
C MET A 193 9.70 -16.81 2.14
N SER A 194 10.57 -15.79 2.13
CA SER A 194 11.86 -15.81 1.45
C SER A 194 12.89 -16.75 2.07
N GLY A 195 12.61 -17.30 3.27
CA GLY A 195 13.56 -18.05 4.10
C GLY A 195 14.43 -17.17 4.99
N LYS A 196 14.41 -15.84 4.82
CA LYS A 196 15.17 -14.89 5.66
C LYS A 196 14.58 -14.86 7.08
N THR A 197 15.45 -14.87 8.08
CA THR A 197 15.08 -14.78 9.50
C THR A 197 15.05 -13.33 9.99
N ILE A 198 14.06 -13.01 10.81
CA ILE A 198 13.79 -11.66 11.33
C ILE A 198 13.68 -11.72 12.84
N GLU A 199 14.57 -11.02 13.54
CA GLU A 199 14.44 -10.75 14.97
C GLU A 199 13.42 -9.63 15.19
N VAL A 200 12.34 -9.92 15.91
CA VAL A 200 11.30 -8.94 16.21
C VAL A 200 11.54 -8.34 17.58
N LEU A 201 11.99 -7.08 17.60
CA LEU A 201 12.28 -6.34 18.83
C LEU A 201 11.15 -5.38 19.23
N ASN A 202 10.27 -5.04 18.28
CA ASN A 202 9.09 -4.22 18.53
C ASN A 202 7.93 -4.71 17.66
N THR A 203 6.81 -5.09 18.27
CA THR A 203 5.65 -5.63 17.54
C THR A 203 4.80 -4.56 16.87
N ASP A 204 5.11 -3.27 17.11
CA ASP A 204 4.54 -2.09 16.43
C ASP A 204 5.29 -1.74 15.13
N ALA A 205 6.26 -2.58 14.75
CA ALA A 205 6.91 -2.55 13.44
C ALA A 205 6.45 -3.75 12.59
N GLU A 206 5.15 -4.01 12.60
CA GLU A 206 4.46 -5.13 11.95
C GLU A 206 4.28 -4.93 10.44
N GLY A 207 4.04 -3.69 9.99
CA GLY A 207 3.71 -3.40 8.60
C GLY A 207 4.79 -3.86 7.63
N ARG A 208 6.05 -3.69 8.02
CA ARG A 208 7.21 -4.16 7.24
C ARG A 208 7.34 -5.69 7.23
N LEU A 209 6.86 -6.38 8.27
CA LEU A 209 6.84 -7.85 8.33
C LEU A 209 5.83 -8.41 7.32
N ILE A 210 4.60 -7.88 7.31
CA ILE A 210 3.60 -8.37 6.36
C ILE A 210 3.97 -8.03 4.91
N LEU A 211 4.62 -6.88 4.69
CA LEU A 211 5.13 -6.49 3.38
C LEU A 211 6.30 -7.37 2.93
N ALA A 212 7.14 -7.88 3.84
CA ALA A 212 8.23 -8.79 3.46
C ALA A 212 7.70 -10.00 2.67
N ASP A 213 6.64 -10.64 3.18
CA ASP A 213 5.99 -11.76 2.51
C ASP A 213 5.21 -11.30 1.26
N GLY A 214 4.50 -10.16 1.32
CA GLY A 214 3.77 -9.63 0.16
C GLY A 214 4.66 -9.26 -1.04
N VAL A 215 5.79 -8.61 -0.77
CA VAL A 215 6.80 -8.23 -1.79
C VAL A 215 7.45 -9.48 -2.38
N HIS A 216 7.87 -10.42 -1.53
CA HIS A 216 8.44 -11.68 -2.01
C HIS A 216 7.44 -12.45 -2.88
N TYR A 217 6.18 -12.51 -2.46
CA TYR A 217 5.14 -13.23 -3.19
C TYR A 217 4.80 -12.57 -4.53
N ALA A 218 4.74 -11.24 -4.60
CA ALA A 218 4.56 -10.53 -5.87
C ALA A 218 5.62 -10.91 -6.92
N LYS A 219 6.88 -11.08 -6.49
CA LYS A 219 7.96 -11.55 -7.36
C LYS A 219 7.75 -13.00 -7.82
N GLN A 220 7.34 -13.90 -6.93
CA GLN A 220 7.05 -15.28 -7.30
C GLN A 220 5.91 -15.38 -8.33
N LEU A 221 4.96 -14.44 -8.28
CA LEU A 221 3.89 -14.30 -9.28
C LEU A 221 4.37 -13.67 -10.61
N GLY A 222 5.64 -13.29 -10.71
CA GLY A 222 6.27 -12.78 -11.92
C GLY A 222 6.33 -11.25 -12.02
N ALA A 223 6.10 -10.50 -10.94
CA ALA A 223 6.34 -9.06 -10.94
C ALA A 223 7.84 -8.76 -11.13
N THR A 224 8.16 -7.83 -12.03
CA THR A 224 9.54 -7.44 -12.34
C THR A 224 9.90 -6.05 -11.82
N HIS A 225 8.89 -5.19 -11.62
CA HIS A 225 9.05 -3.84 -11.03
C HIS A 225 8.06 -3.71 -9.89
N LEU A 226 8.56 -3.38 -8.70
CA LEU A 226 7.79 -3.44 -7.47
C LEU A 226 7.50 -2.04 -6.97
N ILE A 227 6.25 -1.76 -6.62
CA ILE A 227 5.87 -0.54 -5.92
C ILE A 227 5.02 -0.95 -4.73
N ASP A 228 5.49 -0.66 -3.53
CA ASP A 228 4.70 -0.85 -2.33
C ASP A 228 4.29 0.47 -1.68
N ALA A 229 3.14 0.48 -1.01
CA ALA A 229 2.70 1.63 -0.22
C ALA A 229 2.19 1.20 1.15
N ALA A 230 2.53 1.99 2.16
CA ALA A 230 2.14 1.71 3.52
C ALA A 230 2.06 2.97 4.38
N THR A 231 1.12 2.98 5.32
CA THR A 231 1.17 3.83 6.50
C THR A 231 2.21 3.24 7.46
N LEU A 232 3.50 3.40 7.12
CA LEU A 232 4.54 2.53 7.68
C LEU A 232 5.16 3.10 8.95
N THR A 233 5.51 4.39 8.96
CA THR A 233 6.31 4.94 10.06
C THR A 233 5.76 6.26 10.60
N GLY A 234 5.76 6.42 11.93
CA GLY A 234 5.63 7.75 12.53
C GLY A 234 6.80 8.67 12.16
N ALA A 235 7.97 8.09 11.85
CA ALA A 235 9.16 8.84 11.48
C ALA A 235 9.00 9.65 10.18
N ILE A 236 8.27 9.14 9.17
CA ILE A 236 8.00 9.96 7.98
C ILE A 236 7.07 11.13 8.28
N VAL A 237 6.15 10.97 9.23
CA VAL A 237 5.24 12.05 9.67
C VAL A 237 6.05 13.14 10.36
N VAL A 238 7.02 12.78 11.20
CA VAL A 238 7.93 13.75 11.82
C VAL A 238 8.76 14.48 10.74
N ALA A 239 9.23 13.76 9.72
CA ALA A 239 10.10 14.34 8.68
C ALA A 239 9.35 15.25 7.68
N LEU A 240 8.16 14.84 7.22
CA LEU A 240 7.47 15.47 6.08
C LEU A 240 6.07 15.99 6.42
N ALA A 241 5.61 15.81 7.67
CA ALA A 241 4.26 16.11 8.13
C ALA A 241 3.20 15.46 7.21
N GLY A 242 2.03 16.09 7.08
CA GLY A 242 0.99 15.70 6.14
C GLY A 242 1.10 16.36 4.75
N VAL A 243 2.31 16.73 4.32
CA VAL A 243 2.52 17.51 3.09
C VAL A 243 2.99 16.64 1.92
N ASN A 244 4.02 15.81 2.12
CA ASN A 244 4.60 14.96 1.09
C ASN A 244 4.54 13.49 1.50
N VAL A 245 4.30 12.60 0.54
CA VAL A 245 4.60 11.16 0.67
C VAL A 245 6.13 10.99 0.63
N GLY A 246 6.68 10.14 1.50
CA GLY A 246 8.09 9.74 1.41
C GLY A 246 8.28 8.67 0.33
N VAL A 247 9.18 8.91 -0.63
CA VAL A 247 9.47 7.99 -1.72
C VAL A 247 10.89 7.44 -1.59
N PHE A 248 11.01 6.14 -1.40
CA PHE A 248 12.28 5.43 -1.32
C PHE A 248 12.39 4.55 -2.56
N GLY A 249 13.49 4.59 -3.30
CA GLY A 249 13.59 3.83 -4.54
C GLY A 249 14.98 3.33 -4.85
N SER A 250 15.09 2.04 -5.19
CA SER A 250 16.38 1.38 -5.47
C SER A 250 16.89 1.62 -6.89
N ASP A 251 16.01 1.98 -7.82
CA ASP A 251 16.36 2.32 -9.20
C ASP A 251 16.02 3.77 -9.51
N ARG A 252 17.02 4.52 -10.00
CA ARG A 252 16.89 5.96 -10.22
C ARG A 252 15.89 6.28 -11.32
N ALA A 253 15.96 5.58 -12.46
CA ALA A 253 15.12 5.86 -13.61
C ALA A 253 13.64 5.57 -13.31
N PHE A 254 13.37 4.46 -12.62
CA PHE A 254 12.03 4.09 -12.18
C PHE A 254 11.47 5.09 -11.16
N THR A 255 12.29 5.52 -10.20
CA THR A 255 11.92 6.52 -9.19
C THR A 255 11.61 7.88 -9.83
N ASP A 256 12.45 8.36 -10.74
CA ASP A 256 12.24 9.63 -11.44
C ASP A 256 10.97 9.59 -12.32
N LYS A 257 10.64 8.42 -12.91
CA LYS A 257 9.39 8.21 -13.66
C LYS A 257 8.17 8.30 -12.74
N LEU A 258 8.23 7.73 -11.53
CA LEU A 258 7.16 7.84 -10.52
C LEU A 258 7.00 9.29 -10.04
N LEU A 259 8.09 9.99 -9.70
CA LEU A 259 8.04 11.39 -9.26
C LEU A 259 7.48 12.32 -10.34
N SER A 260 7.82 12.08 -11.61
CA SER A 260 7.24 12.80 -12.75
C SER A 260 5.73 12.55 -12.86
N SER A 261 5.29 11.31 -12.63
CA SER A 261 3.87 10.95 -12.60
C SER A 261 3.14 11.59 -11.42
N ALA A 262 3.79 11.69 -10.26
CA ALA A 262 3.23 12.34 -9.07
C ALA A 262 3.00 13.83 -9.31
N LYS A 263 3.98 14.51 -9.90
CA LYS A 263 3.87 15.91 -10.34
C LYS A 263 2.71 16.10 -11.31
N ALA A 264 2.59 15.23 -12.32
CA ALA A 264 1.49 15.29 -13.29
C ALA A 264 0.12 15.01 -12.67
N ALA A 265 0.05 14.11 -11.67
CA ALA A 265 -1.16 13.77 -10.95
C ALA A 265 -1.55 14.80 -9.88
N GLY A 266 -0.67 15.74 -9.53
CA GLY A 266 -0.89 16.69 -8.43
C GLY A 266 -0.83 16.03 -7.05
N GLU A 267 0.03 15.03 -6.89
CA GLU A 267 0.35 14.41 -5.60
C GLU A 267 1.77 14.77 -5.21
N LYS A 268 1.91 15.36 -4.02
CA LYS A 268 3.20 15.80 -3.51
C LYS A 268 3.96 14.61 -2.95
N MET A 269 5.11 14.33 -3.53
CA MET A 269 5.98 13.21 -3.18
C MET A 269 7.42 13.70 -3.12
N TRP A 270 8.17 13.23 -2.14
CA TRP A 270 9.56 13.66 -1.91
C TRP A 270 10.50 12.45 -1.88
N PRO A 271 11.59 12.45 -2.66
CA PRO A 271 12.56 11.37 -2.62
C PRO A 271 13.33 11.38 -1.29
N MET A 272 13.47 10.20 -0.70
CA MET A 272 14.17 9.92 0.55
C MET A 272 15.37 9.00 0.28
N PRO A 273 16.45 9.07 1.08
CA PRO A 273 17.67 8.32 0.82
C PRO A 273 17.48 6.81 1.06
N VAL A 274 18.21 5.99 0.28
CA VAL A 274 18.24 4.50 0.35
C VAL A 274 19.67 3.95 0.22
N ASP A 275 20.65 4.72 0.72
CA ASP A 275 22.06 4.36 0.66
C ASP A 275 22.35 3.06 1.45
N GLU A 276 23.36 2.30 1.03
CA GLU A 276 23.64 0.97 1.60
C GLU A 276 24.06 1.03 3.09
N GLU A 277 24.61 2.14 3.55
CA GLU A 277 24.97 2.38 4.95
C GLU A 277 23.75 2.28 5.88
N TYR A 278 22.54 2.57 5.37
CA TYR A 278 21.32 2.41 6.17
C TYR A 278 20.99 0.94 6.47
N ARG A 279 21.50 0.00 5.66
CA ARG A 279 21.33 -1.45 5.87
C ARG A 279 21.97 -1.89 7.19
N ASP A 280 23.05 -1.25 7.60
CA ASP A 280 23.78 -1.64 8.81
C ASP A 280 22.92 -1.50 10.08
N PHE A 281 21.93 -0.60 10.07
CA PHE A 281 21.03 -0.41 11.20
C PHE A 281 19.99 -1.52 11.37
N ILE A 282 19.81 -2.40 10.39
CA ILE A 282 18.88 -3.55 10.46
C ILE A 282 19.59 -4.90 10.46
N LYS A 283 20.93 -4.92 10.48
CA LYS A 283 21.67 -6.18 10.68
C LYS A 283 21.23 -6.81 12.00
N GLY A 284 20.78 -8.07 11.94
CA GLY A 284 20.38 -8.80 13.14
C GLY A 284 21.60 -9.25 13.94
N THR A 285 21.39 -9.47 15.24
CA THR A 285 22.44 -10.03 16.12
C THR A 285 22.32 -11.54 16.24
N VAL A 286 21.09 -12.05 16.20
CA VAL A 286 20.74 -13.48 16.33
C VAL A 286 19.88 -14.01 15.17
N ALA A 287 19.54 -13.15 14.21
CA ALA A 287 18.83 -13.46 12.96
C ALA A 287 19.48 -12.70 11.79
N ASP A 288 19.04 -12.94 10.54
CA ASP A 288 19.61 -12.26 9.38
C ASP A 288 19.41 -10.74 9.45
N ILE A 289 18.22 -10.30 9.90
CA ILE A 289 17.88 -8.89 10.11
C ILE A 289 17.03 -8.70 11.39
N GLN A 290 16.97 -7.48 11.89
CA GLN A 290 16.07 -7.06 12.97
C GLN A 290 14.99 -6.10 12.44
N ASN A 291 13.79 -6.14 13.02
CA ASN A 291 12.64 -5.40 12.49
C ASN A 291 12.62 -3.91 12.88
N ILE A 292 13.53 -3.44 13.74
CA ILE A 292 13.72 -2.03 14.07
C ILE A 292 15.15 -1.59 13.85
N SER A 293 15.39 -0.28 13.90
CA SER A 293 16.73 0.28 13.87
C SER A 293 17.51 -0.02 15.15
N SER A 294 18.79 -0.37 15.04
CA SER A 294 19.76 -0.30 16.15
C SER A 294 20.20 1.13 16.49
N GLY A 295 19.89 2.10 15.63
CA GLY A 295 20.25 3.52 15.77
C GLY A 295 19.11 4.40 16.28
N LYS A 296 19.43 5.67 16.56
CA LYS A 296 18.48 6.65 17.16
C LYS A 296 17.67 7.48 16.15
N GLY A 297 17.93 7.34 14.85
CA GLY A 297 17.32 8.17 13.81
C GLY A 297 17.11 7.42 12.49
N GLY A 298 16.55 8.10 11.49
CA GLY A 298 16.35 7.53 10.15
C GLY A 298 15.23 6.50 10.05
N GLY A 299 14.28 6.45 11.00
CA GLY A 299 13.28 5.39 11.10
C GLY A 299 12.48 5.11 9.82
N ALA A 300 12.18 6.13 9.01
CA ALA A 300 11.50 5.97 7.73
C ALA A 300 12.39 5.26 6.69
N THR A 301 13.63 5.74 6.50
CA THR A 301 14.63 5.09 5.64
C THR A 301 14.89 3.66 6.07
N ILE A 302 15.00 3.42 7.38
CA ILE A 302 15.29 2.10 7.91
C ILE A 302 14.11 1.13 7.73
N GLY A 303 12.87 1.62 7.88
CA GLY A 303 11.68 0.86 7.53
C GLY A 303 11.64 0.49 6.06
N ALA A 304 12.03 1.40 5.17
CA ALA A 304 12.14 1.13 3.73
C ALA A 304 13.26 0.10 3.45
N MET A 305 14.45 0.27 4.03
CA MET A 305 15.58 -0.65 3.85
C MET A 305 15.24 -2.07 4.33
N PHE A 306 14.43 -2.22 5.37
CA PHE A 306 13.92 -3.54 5.77
C PHE A 306 13.13 -4.20 4.65
N ILE A 307 12.21 -3.48 3.99
CA ILE A 307 11.40 -4.01 2.89
C ILE A 307 12.29 -4.36 1.67
N LYS A 308 13.30 -3.53 1.38
CA LYS A 308 14.28 -3.74 0.30
C LYS A 308 14.98 -5.11 0.40
N GLU A 309 15.20 -5.65 1.59
CA GLU A 309 15.80 -6.98 1.78
C GLU A 309 14.98 -8.13 1.15
N PHE A 310 13.72 -7.89 0.80
CA PHE A 310 12.81 -8.86 0.20
C PHE A 310 12.57 -8.62 -1.30
N THR A 311 13.13 -7.54 -1.87
CA THR A 311 12.95 -7.18 -3.29
C THR A 311 13.94 -7.90 -4.19
N GLY A 312 15.06 -8.41 -3.66
CA GLY A 312 16.21 -8.86 -4.47
C GLY A 312 16.62 -7.79 -5.49
N ASP A 313 16.95 -8.20 -6.71
CA ASP A 313 17.45 -7.29 -7.75
C ASP A 313 16.35 -6.54 -8.53
N SER A 314 15.07 -6.72 -8.17
CA SER A 314 13.96 -6.05 -8.87
C SER A 314 13.97 -4.55 -8.59
N PRO A 315 13.82 -3.68 -9.61
CA PRO A 315 13.56 -2.25 -9.41
C PRO A 315 12.37 -2.06 -8.46
N TRP A 316 12.58 -1.28 -7.42
CA TRP A 316 11.63 -1.16 -6.31
C TRP A 316 11.45 0.28 -5.85
N ILE A 317 10.21 0.62 -5.51
CA ILE A 317 9.82 1.88 -4.90
C ILE A 317 8.91 1.60 -3.70
N HIS A 318 9.23 2.17 -2.55
CA HIS A 318 8.37 2.23 -1.37
C HIS A 318 7.79 3.64 -1.18
N LEU A 319 6.48 3.70 -0.96
CA LEU A 319 5.73 4.91 -0.64
C LEU A 319 5.30 4.86 0.83
N ASP A 320 5.98 5.62 1.69
CA ASP A 320 5.52 5.83 3.06
C ASP A 320 4.46 6.94 3.07
N ILE A 321 3.20 6.52 3.13
CA ILE A 321 2.02 7.38 3.06
C ILE A 321 1.48 7.74 4.45
N ALA A 322 2.16 7.38 5.55
CA ALA A 322 1.63 7.54 6.91
C ALA A 322 1.12 8.96 7.22
N GLY A 323 1.85 9.99 6.79
CA GLY A 323 1.46 11.39 7.03
C GLY A 323 0.33 11.89 6.12
N THR A 324 0.09 11.24 4.98
CA THR A 324 -0.79 11.77 3.92
C THR A 324 -1.99 10.88 3.62
N ALA A 325 -2.09 9.69 4.21
CA ALA A 325 -3.22 8.77 4.06
C ALA A 325 -4.52 9.31 4.68
N TRP A 326 -4.41 10.19 5.68
CA TRP A 326 -5.53 10.84 6.35
C TRP A 326 -5.32 12.36 6.38
N ASN A 327 -6.40 13.12 6.20
CA ASN A 327 -6.39 14.57 6.26
C ASN A 327 -7.44 15.06 7.26
N ASP A 328 -7.00 15.80 8.28
CA ASP A 328 -7.88 16.28 9.35
C ASP A 328 -8.67 17.55 8.96
N ASP A 329 -8.24 18.23 7.90
CA ASP A 329 -8.89 19.43 7.35
C ASP A 329 -9.59 19.15 6.01
N ALA A 330 -10.72 19.81 5.77
CA ALA A 330 -11.33 19.79 4.44
C ALA A 330 -10.55 20.69 3.47
N LYS A 331 -10.30 20.19 2.26
CA LYS A 331 -9.75 20.96 1.12
C LYS A 331 -10.86 21.13 0.07
N PRO A 332 -10.79 22.13 -0.82
CA PRO A 332 -11.82 22.33 -1.86
C PRO A 332 -12.08 21.11 -2.74
N TRP A 333 -11.09 20.23 -2.90
CA TRP A 333 -11.16 19.01 -3.72
C TRP A 333 -11.12 17.71 -2.91
N LEU A 334 -11.07 17.77 -1.58
CA LEU A 334 -10.92 16.58 -0.72
C LEU A 334 -11.58 16.80 0.65
N ALA A 335 -12.56 15.97 0.99
CA ALA A 335 -13.20 16.01 2.30
C ALA A 335 -12.23 15.59 3.42
N LYS A 336 -12.53 15.99 4.66
CA LYS A 336 -11.87 15.46 5.86
C LYS A 336 -11.96 13.93 5.87
N GLY A 337 -10.89 13.27 6.29
CA GLY A 337 -10.80 11.82 6.39
C GLY A 337 -9.75 11.23 5.45
N PRO A 338 -9.95 10.00 4.96
CA PRO A 338 -8.96 9.34 4.14
C PRO A 338 -8.79 10.01 2.79
N THR A 339 -7.57 9.98 2.29
CA THR A 339 -7.19 10.69 1.07
C THR A 339 -7.15 9.80 -0.17
N GLY A 340 -6.84 8.50 -0.01
CA GLY A 340 -6.55 7.61 -1.14
C GLY A 340 -5.30 8.04 -1.94
N VAL A 341 -4.37 8.72 -1.29
CA VAL A 341 -3.12 9.24 -1.88
C VAL A 341 -2.32 8.13 -2.55
N GLY A 342 -1.68 8.45 -3.68
CA GLY A 342 -0.90 7.51 -4.47
C GLY A 342 -1.70 6.92 -5.63
N LEU A 343 -3.03 6.80 -5.51
CA LEU A 343 -3.86 6.21 -6.57
C LEU A 343 -3.71 6.96 -7.89
N ARG A 344 -3.77 8.30 -7.86
CA ARG A 344 -3.68 9.11 -9.09
C ARG A 344 -2.30 9.00 -9.73
N THR A 345 -1.25 9.03 -8.90
CA THR A 345 0.14 8.84 -9.34
C THR A 345 0.35 7.48 -9.98
N LEU A 346 -0.09 6.40 -9.32
CA LEU A 346 0.11 5.03 -9.80
C LEU A 346 -0.67 4.77 -11.09
N VAL A 347 -1.91 5.24 -11.18
CA VAL A 347 -2.68 5.19 -12.44
C VAL A 347 -1.96 5.96 -13.54
N HIS A 348 -1.47 7.18 -13.26
CA HIS A 348 -0.72 7.95 -14.26
C HIS A 348 0.54 7.23 -14.74
N LEU A 349 1.33 6.70 -13.80
CA LEU A 349 2.56 5.95 -14.07
C LEU A 349 2.27 4.72 -14.95
N ILE A 350 1.29 3.90 -14.57
CA ILE A 350 0.98 2.65 -15.26
C ILE A 350 0.43 2.92 -16.67
N MET A 351 -0.36 3.98 -16.85
CA MET A 351 -0.86 4.40 -18.16
C MET A 351 0.24 4.98 -19.08
N SER A 352 1.46 5.18 -18.59
CA SER A 352 2.60 5.67 -19.38
C SER A 352 3.48 4.56 -19.99
N TYR A 353 3.09 3.30 -19.84
CA TYR A 353 3.72 2.13 -20.48
C TYR A 353 2.92 1.66 -21.71
#